data_AF-X1MQW1-F1
#
_entry.id   AF-X1MQW1-F1
#
_cell.length_a   1.000
_cell.length_b   1.000
_cell.length_c   1.000
_cell.angle_alpha   90.00
_cell.angle_beta   90.00
_cell.angle_gamma   90.00
#
_symmetry.space_group_name_H-M   'P 1'
#
loop_
_entity.id
_entity.type
_entity.pdbx_description
1 polymer ?
#
loop_
_entity_poly.entity_id
_entity_poly.type
_entity_poly.pdbx_seq_one_letter_code
_entity_poly.pdbx_strand_id
1 'polypeptide(L)'
;NYLYTVEAFMDFWQHLSDGGKLGITRWLKFPPREIVRLCSISLEALSRIGIEKPENHLAIIRSWGTSTLILSKKEIREEEIRAIKDFCDERNFDTVYFPGIKEGEANINHVLEESYYYQEIDQLVNSFKE
;
A
#
# COMPACT_ATOMS: atom_id res chain seq x y z
N ASN A 1 15.44 -4.31 14.55
CA ASN A 1 14.71 -3.02 14.64
C ASN A 1 13.22 -3.35 14.60
N TYR A 2 12.50 -3.11 15.70
CA TYR A 2 11.11 -3.57 15.95
C TYR A 2 10.05 -2.51 15.63
N LEU A 3 10.35 -1.51 14.79
CA LEU A 3 9.44 -0.38 14.51
C LEU A 3 8.14 -0.77 13.78
N TYR A 4 8.08 -1.97 13.18
CA TYR A 4 6.94 -2.42 12.38
C TYR A 4 6.23 -3.58 13.03
N THR A 5 5.31 -3.24 13.92
CA THR A 5 4.36 -4.14 14.56
C THR A 5 2.94 -3.61 14.37
N VAL A 6 1.96 -4.47 14.63
CA VAL A 6 0.55 -4.09 14.58
C VAL A 6 0.25 -2.97 15.55
N GLU A 7 0.80 -3.05 16.77
CA GLU A 7 0.61 -2.05 17.83
C GLU A 7 1.17 -0.69 17.43
N ALA A 8 2.34 -0.66 16.78
CA ALA A 8 2.92 0.59 16.26
C ALA A 8 2.05 1.21 15.17
N PHE A 9 1.48 0.40 14.26
CA PHE A 9 0.58 0.91 13.23
C PHE A 9 -0.76 1.40 13.78
N MET A 10 -1.28 0.73 14.82
CA MET A 10 -2.45 1.21 15.56
C MET A 10 -2.15 2.57 16.21
N ASP A 11 -0.98 2.73 16.81
CA ASP A 11 -0.55 3.99 17.43
C ASP A 11 -0.39 5.10 16.38
N PHE A 12 0.29 4.83 15.26
CA PHE A 12 0.41 5.79 14.15
C PHE A 12 -0.96 6.23 13.64
N TRP A 13 -1.90 5.29 13.49
CA TRP A 13 -3.25 5.59 13.06
C TRP A 13 -3.99 6.53 14.00
N GLN A 14 -3.87 6.35 15.31
CA GLN A 14 -4.54 7.22 16.29
C GLN A 14 -4.00 8.66 16.27
N HIS A 15 -2.72 8.84 15.89
CA HIS A 15 -2.10 10.15 15.79
C HIS A 15 -2.37 10.87 14.46
N LEU A 16 -2.95 10.19 13.46
CA LEU A 16 -3.38 10.86 12.24
C LEU A 16 -4.58 11.77 12.50
N SER A 17 -4.53 12.98 11.95
CA SER A 17 -5.71 13.84 11.83
C SER A 17 -6.75 13.20 10.91
N ASP A 18 -7.98 13.74 10.90
CA ASP A 18 -9.08 13.21 10.08
C ASP A 18 -8.79 13.13 8.58
N GLY A 19 -7.86 13.94 8.06
CA GLY A 19 -7.38 13.89 6.68
C GLY A 19 -5.94 13.39 6.53
N GLY A 20 -5.34 12.95 7.64
CA GLY A 20 -3.94 12.55 7.73
C GLY A 20 -3.64 11.27 6.96
N LYS A 21 -2.39 11.18 6.52
CA LYS A 21 -1.84 10.01 5.84
C LYS A 21 -0.49 9.66 6.45
N LEU A 22 -0.24 8.37 6.62
CA LEU A 22 1.06 7.83 6.97
C LEU A 22 1.73 7.31 5.69
N GLY A 23 2.95 7.76 5.43
CA GLY A 23 3.79 7.26 4.34
C GLY A 23 5.01 6.52 4.90
N ILE A 24 5.19 5.28 4.48
CA ILE A 24 6.35 4.46 4.86
C ILE A 24 7.08 4.01 3.61
N THR A 25 8.29 4.54 3.41
CA THR A 25 9.17 4.16 2.30
C THR A 25 10.27 3.22 2.76
N ARG A 26 10.50 2.15 2.00
CA ARG A 26 11.55 1.15 2.22
C ARG A 26 12.26 0.78 0.93
N TRP A 27 13.50 0.29 1.06
CA TRP A 27 14.25 -0.23 -0.07
C TRP A 27 13.46 -1.34 -0.75
N LEU A 28 13.39 -1.27 -2.08
CA LEU A 28 12.73 -2.28 -2.89
C LEU A 28 13.49 -3.59 -2.72
N LYS A 29 12.78 -4.68 -2.48
CA LYS A 29 13.35 -6.01 -2.33
C LYS A 29 12.63 -6.98 -3.23
N PHE A 30 13.41 -7.82 -3.88
CA PHE A 30 12.92 -8.94 -4.65
C PHE A 30 13.41 -10.25 -4.00
N PRO A 31 12.52 -11.18 -3.62
CA PRO A 31 11.04 -11.12 -3.70
C PRO A 31 10.41 -10.06 -2.77
N PRO A 32 9.15 -9.63 -3.00
CA PRO A 32 8.50 -8.44 -2.40
C PRO A 32 8.11 -8.58 -0.91
N ARG A 33 8.93 -9.25 -0.09
CA ARG A 33 8.59 -9.64 1.29
C ARG A 33 8.38 -8.47 2.25
N GLU A 34 9.16 -7.40 2.10
CA GLU A 34 9.12 -6.29 3.06
C GLU A 34 7.84 -5.45 2.93
N ILE A 35 7.45 -5.13 1.70
CA ILE A 35 6.23 -4.36 1.45
C ILE A 35 4.97 -5.19 1.71
N VAL A 36 4.99 -6.50 1.39
CA VAL A 36 3.92 -7.45 1.74
C VAL A 36 3.73 -7.52 3.25
N ARG A 37 4.83 -7.61 4.03
CA ARG A 37 4.75 -7.57 5.49
C ARG A 37 4.14 -6.27 6.01
N LEU A 38 4.52 -5.12 5.46
CA LEU A 38 3.97 -3.82 5.88
C LEU A 38 2.48 -3.71 5.57
N CYS A 39 2.06 -4.17 4.39
CA CYS A 39 0.65 -4.24 4.01
C CYS A 39 -0.13 -5.13 4.99
N SER A 40 0.35 -6.33 5.29
CA SER A 40 -0.28 -7.27 6.23
C SER A 40 -0.44 -6.67 7.63
N ILE A 41 0.62 -6.03 8.16
CA ILE A 41 0.56 -5.35 9.47
C ILE A 41 -0.50 -4.24 9.47
N SER A 42 -0.62 -3.51 8.37
CA SER A 42 -1.56 -2.39 8.25
C SER A 42 -3.01 -2.88 8.19
N LEU A 43 -3.28 -3.90 7.38
CA LEU A 43 -4.60 -4.53 7.28
C LEU A 43 -5.05 -5.07 8.65
N GLU A 44 -4.16 -5.80 9.33
CA GLU A 44 -4.41 -6.34 10.67
C GLU A 44 -4.65 -5.22 11.71
N ALA A 45 -3.84 -4.16 11.69
CA ALA A 45 -3.99 -3.04 12.61
C ALA A 45 -5.35 -2.33 12.45
N LEU A 46 -5.75 -2.05 11.20
CA LEU A 46 -7.04 -1.43 10.93
C LEU A 46 -8.22 -2.33 11.29
N SER A 47 -8.12 -3.63 11.01
CA SER A 47 -9.11 -4.63 11.40
C SER A 47 -9.31 -4.64 12.93
N ARG A 48 -8.22 -4.66 13.71
CA ARG A 48 -8.27 -4.61 15.19
C ARG A 48 -8.85 -3.31 15.74
N ILE A 49 -8.77 -2.21 15.00
CA ILE A 49 -9.37 -0.92 15.37
C ILE A 49 -10.86 -0.87 15.00
N GLY A 50 -11.37 -1.85 14.26
CA GLY A 50 -12.78 -1.94 13.86
C GLY A 50 -13.09 -1.24 12.54
N ILE A 51 -12.10 -1.03 11.67
CA ILE A 51 -12.34 -0.57 10.30
C ILE A 51 -12.85 -1.76 9.47
N GLU A 52 -14.06 -1.64 8.92
CA GLU A 52 -14.73 -2.74 8.20
C GLU A 52 -14.07 -3.09 6.86
N LYS A 53 -13.48 -2.09 6.18
CA LYS A 53 -12.81 -2.27 4.88
C LYS A 53 -11.38 -1.74 4.94
N PRO A 54 -10.48 -2.40 5.68
CA PRO A 54 -9.09 -1.95 5.82
C PRO A 54 -8.43 -1.65 4.48
N GLU A 55 -8.68 -2.48 3.47
CA GLU A 55 -8.09 -2.41 2.13
C GLU A 55 -8.39 -1.08 1.41
N ASN A 56 -9.53 -0.45 1.72
CA ASN A 56 -9.89 0.85 1.16
C ASN A 56 -9.02 2.00 1.66
N HIS A 57 -8.20 1.77 2.69
CA HIS A 57 -7.36 2.79 3.31
C HIS A 57 -5.88 2.71 2.89
N LEU A 58 -5.51 1.77 2.01
CA LEU A 58 -4.11 1.58 1.61
C LEU A 58 -3.86 1.85 0.14
N ALA A 59 -2.68 2.40 -0.15
CA ALA A 59 -2.10 2.38 -1.48
C ALA A 59 -0.60 2.04 -1.39
N ILE A 60 -0.07 1.47 -2.45
CA ILE A 60 1.33 1.09 -2.56
C ILE A 60 1.84 1.48 -3.94
N ILE A 61 3.00 2.12 -3.97
CA ILE A 61 3.73 2.45 -5.18
C ILE A 61 5.17 1.97 -5.06
N ARG A 62 5.86 1.83 -6.19
CA ARG A 62 7.30 1.54 -6.22
C ARG A 62 8.03 2.41 -7.23
N SER A 63 9.26 2.77 -6.89
CA SER A 63 10.26 3.32 -7.80
C SER A 63 11.24 2.21 -8.23
N TRP A 64 12.31 2.58 -8.93
CA TRP A 64 13.41 1.67 -9.26
C TRP A 64 14.12 1.10 -8.03
N GLY A 65 14.10 1.82 -6.90
CA GLY A 65 14.89 1.49 -5.71
C GLY A 65 14.10 1.39 -4.42
N THR A 66 12.86 1.83 -4.39
CA THR A 66 12.03 1.86 -3.17
C THR A 66 10.59 1.43 -3.41
N SER A 67 9.95 0.97 -2.35
CA SER A 67 8.49 0.83 -2.27
C SER A 67 7.96 1.74 -1.17
N THR A 68 6.78 2.31 -1.38
CA THR A 68 6.12 3.18 -0.40
C THR A 68 4.72 2.66 -0.14
N LEU A 69 4.44 2.37 1.12
CA LEU A 69 3.10 2.13 1.63
C LEU A 69 2.50 3.48 2.07
N ILE A 70 1.27 3.74 1.65
CA ILE A 70 0.46 4.87 2.07
C ILE A 70 -0.75 4.32 2.82
N LEU A 71 -0.97 4.81 4.04
CA LEU A 71 -2.13 4.49 4.87
C LEU A 71 -2.91 5.79 5.13
N SER A 72 -4.15 5.87 4.68
CA SER A 72 -4.99 7.06 4.76
C SER A 72 -6.08 6.92 5.81
N LYS A 73 -6.28 7.95 6.65
CA LYS A 73 -7.35 7.94 7.68
C LYS A 73 -8.74 7.81 7.07
N LYS A 74 -8.93 8.34 5.86
CA LYS A 74 -10.14 8.19 5.05
C LYS A 74 -9.92 7.17 3.96
N GLU A 75 -11.00 6.51 3.52
CA GLU A 75 -10.96 5.65 2.34
C GLU A 75 -10.40 6.41 1.15
N ILE A 76 -9.50 5.76 0.41
CA ILE A 76 -8.88 6.29 -0.80
C ILE A 76 -9.92 6.27 -1.92
N ARG A 77 -10.29 7.45 -2.39
CA ARG A 77 -11.32 7.65 -3.43
C ARG A 77 -10.69 8.02 -4.77
N GLU A 78 -11.53 8.13 -5.81
CA GLU A 78 -11.12 8.42 -7.19
C GLU A 78 -10.19 9.62 -7.34
N GLU A 79 -10.37 10.68 -6.55
CA GLU A 79 -9.48 11.85 -6.54
C GLU A 79 -8.06 11.50 -6.07
N GLU A 80 -7.93 10.69 -5.02
CA GLU A 80 -6.64 10.24 -4.50
C GLU A 80 -6.01 9.19 -5.41
N ILE A 81 -6.82 8.31 -6.01
CA ILE A 81 -6.35 7.34 -7.02
C ILE A 81 -5.75 8.09 -8.22
N ARG A 82 -6.43 9.13 -8.72
CA ARG A 82 -5.88 9.99 -9.79
C ARG A 82 -4.56 10.64 -9.37
N ALA A 83 -4.52 11.23 -8.19
CA ALA A 83 -3.27 11.84 -7.68
C ALA A 83 -2.12 10.82 -7.55
N ILE A 84 -2.40 9.58 -7.14
CA ILE A 84 -1.39 8.50 -7.07
C ILE A 84 -0.89 8.14 -8.47
N LYS A 85 -1.80 8.00 -9.44
CA LYS A 85 -1.46 7.70 -10.83
C LYS A 85 -0.63 8.81 -11.46
N ASP A 86 -1.09 10.05 -11.36
CA ASP A 86 -0.39 11.23 -11.87
C ASP A 86 1.01 11.35 -11.26
N PHE A 87 1.14 11.11 -9.94
CA PHE A 87 2.43 11.10 -9.26
C PHE A 87 3.37 10.03 -9.83
N CYS A 88 2.84 8.83 -10.10
CA CYS A 88 3.61 7.73 -10.67
C CYS A 88 4.04 8.02 -12.11
N ASP A 89 3.13 8.52 -12.94
CA ASP A 89 3.39 8.85 -14.35
C ASP A 89 4.45 9.95 -14.48
N GLU A 90 4.36 11.02 -13.68
CA GLU A 90 5.34 12.12 -13.68
C GLU A 90 6.76 11.69 -13.27
N ARG A 91 6.88 10.60 -12.50
CA ARG A 91 8.16 10.17 -11.89
C ARG A 91 8.67 8.84 -12.42
N ASN A 92 7.98 8.24 -13.39
CA ASN A 92 8.21 6.89 -13.87
C ASN A 92 8.17 5.85 -12.73
N PHE A 93 7.28 6.01 -11.75
CA PHE A 93 7.04 5.00 -10.72
C PHE A 93 5.94 4.04 -11.19
N ASP A 94 5.80 2.90 -10.54
CA ASP A 94 4.68 1.98 -10.77
C ASP A 94 3.69 2.04 -9.60
N THR A 95 2.40 2.00 -9.92
CA THR A 95 1.39 1.60 -8.95
C THR A 95 1.50 0.11 -8.67
N VAL A 96 1.39 -0.26 -7.39
CA VAL A 96 1.38 -1.65 -6.92
C VAL A 96 0.01 -1.99 -6.36
N TYR A 97 -0.59 -1.07 -5.60
CA TYR A 97 -1.92 -1.25 -5.04
C TYR A 97 -2.61 0.10 -4.81
N PHE A 98 -3.91 0.13 -5.04
CA PHE A 98 -4.88 1.08 -4.50
C PHE A 98 -6.26 0.41 -4.62
N PRO A 99 -7.31 0.89 -3.94
CA PRO A 99 -8.61 0.23 -4.00
C PRO A 99 -9.14 0.20 -5.45
N GLY A 100 -9.37 -1.02 -5.97
CA GLY A 100 -9.88 -1.24 -7.32
C GLY A 100 -8.84 -1.30 -8.44
N ILE A 101 -7.54 -1.28 -8.12
CA ILE A 101 -6.45 -1.46 -9.10
C ILE A 101 -6.65 -2.71 -9.96
N LYS A 102 -6.20 -2.65 -11.22
CA LYS A 102 -6.09 -3.80 -12.14
C LYS A 102 -4.63 -4.14 -12.41
N GLU A 103 -4.37 -5.42 -12.68
CA GLU A 103 -3.01 -5.91 -12.96
C GLU A 103 -2.33 -5.14 -14.10
N GLY A 104 -3.08 -4.78 -15.15
CA GLY A 104 -2.58 -4.00 -16.28
C GLY A 104 -2.21 -2.54 -15.96
N GLU A 105 -2.41 -2.09 -14.72
CA GLU A 105 -1.96 -0.78 -14.22
C GLU A 105 -0.65 -0.90 -13.41
N ALA A 106 -0.19 -2.12 -13.14
CA ALA A 106 1.07 -2.38 -12.47
C ALA A 106 2.16 -2.75 -13.49
N ASN A 107 3.43 -2.66 -13.05
CA ASN A 107 4.58 -3.14 -13.83
C ASN A 107 4.73 -2.48 -15.22
N ILE A 108 4.51 -1.16 -15.31
CA ILE A 108 4.52 -0.37 -16.56
C ILE A 108 5.89 0.26 -16.82
N ASN A 109 6.45 0.93 -15.82
CA ASN A 109 7.69 1.70 -15.92
C ASN A 109 8.92 0.85 -15.55
N HIS A 110 8.85 0.08 -14.47
CA HIS A 110 9.93 -0.82 -14.04
C HIS A 110 9.57 -2.28 -14.35
N VAL A 111 9.48 -2.62 -15.64
CA VAL A 111 8.98 -3.91 -16.13
C VAL A 111 9.85 -5.08 -15.64
N LEU A 112 9.22 -5.98 -14.89
CA LEU A 112 9.71 -7.32 -14.56
C LEU A 112 9.00 -8.37 -15.43
N GLU A 113 9.46 -9.63 -15.36
CA GLU A 113 8.85 -10.77 -16.08
C GLU A 113 7.35 -10.91 -15.78
N GLU A 114 6.96 -10.73 -14.51
CA GLU A 114 5.55 -10.66 -14.10
C GLU A 114 5.31 -9.48 -13.14
N SER A 115 4.04 -9.20 -12.88
CA SER A 115 3.58 -8.17 -11.95
C SER A 115 3.73 -8.59 -10.47
N TYR A 116 4.85 -9.24 -10.10
CA TYR A 116 5.05 -9.92 -8.80
C TYR A 116 4.62 -9.12 -7.56
N TYR A 117 4.87 -7.80 -7.54
CA TYR A 117 4.47 -6.95 -6.43
C TYR A 117 2.96 -6.76 -6.35
N TYR A 118 2.29 -6.60 -7.50
CA TYR A 118 0.84 -6.55 -7.57
C TYR A 118 0.24 -7.89 -7.16
N GLN A 119 0.71 -9.00 -7.74
CA GLN A 119 0.15 -10.35 -7.47
C GLN A 119 0.20 -10.70 -5.97
N GLU A 120 1.34 -10.48 -5.32
CA GLU A 120 1.52 -10.79 -3.89
C GLU A 120 0.67 -9.88 -2.98
N ILE A 121 0.56 -8.60 -3.32
CA ILE A 121 -0.30 -7.67 -2.56
C ILE A 121 -1.78 -7.96 -2.80
N ASP A 122 -2.19 -8.21 -4.04
CA ASP A 122 -3.58 -8.53 -4.38
C ASP A 122 -4.02 -9.83 -3.71
N GLN A 123 -3.19 -10.88 -3.76
CA GLN A 123 -3.44 -12.13 -3.05
C GLN A 123 -3.60 -11.91 -1.55
N LEU A 124 -2.68 -11.15 -0.92
CA LEU A 124 -2.76 -10.83 0.50
C LEU A 124 -4.02 -10.03 0.84
N VAL A 125 -4.34 -8.99 0.07
CA VAL A 125 -5.52 -8.16 0.32
C VAL A 125 -6.79 -8.99 0.19
N ASN A 126 -6.87 -9.86 -0.81
CA ASN A 126 -8.05 -10.71 -1.01
C ASN A 126 -8.22 -11.73 0.13
N SER A 127 -7.15 -12.21 0.76
CA SER A 127 -7.25 -13.09 1.94
C SER A 127 -7.77 -12.40 3.20
N PHE A 128 -7.88 -11.07 3.23
CA PHE A 128 -8.47 -10.30 4.34
C PHE A 128 -9.94 -9.93 4.11
N LYS A 129 -10.47 -10.16 2.90
CA LYS A 129 -11.89 -9.91 2.56
C LYS A 129 -12.78 -11.13 2.82
N GLU A 130 -12.17 -12.30 2.97
CA GLU A 130 -12.82 -13.58 3.30
C GLU A 130 -13.12 -13.69 4.81
#